data_AF-A0A259KGC1-F1
#
_entry.id   AF-A0A259KGC1-F1
#
_cell.length_a   1.000
_cell.length_b   1.000
_cell.length_c   1.000
_cell.angle_alpha   90.00
_cell.angle_beta   90.00
_cell.angle_gamma   90.00
#
_symmetry.space_group_name_H-M   'P 1'
#
loop_
_entity.id
_entity.type
_entity.pdbx_description
1 polymer ?
#
loop_
_entity_poly.entity_id
_entity_poly.type
_entity_poly.pdbx_seq_one_letter_code
_entity_poly.pdbx_strand_id
1 'polypeptide(L)'
;MRKTFDATQLTQFIGTTGYYRISRRHLLTDGTKYLAEEAECFWMMDAIASHLSEIGTEDWFVQVRMTVNGKRATMIYEDGSGKEHARQEIPYTDFPMHAISLFACWDGEHWVIMLPSEY
;
A
#
# COMPACT_ATOMS: atom_id res chain seq x y z
N MET A 1 -1.01 20.11 16.04
CA MET A 1 -2.42 19.73 15.85
C MET A 1 -2.39 18.37 15.19
N ARG A 2 -2.96 17.30 15.80
CA ARG A 2 -2.98 15.97 15.17
C ARG A 2 -3.91 16.04 13.95
N LYS A 3 -3.45 15.62 12.77
CA LYS A 3 -4.34 15.41 11.62
C LYS A 3 -5.32 14.30 12.00
N THR A 4 -6.61 14.52 11.78
CA THR A 4 -7.62 13.47 11.90
C THR A 4 -7.83 12.90 10.51
N PHE A 5 -7.32 11.70 10.29
CA PHE A 5 -7.50 10.99 9.03
C PHE A 5 -8.96 10.55 8.85
N ASP A 6 -9.58 10.97 7.75
CA ASP A 6 -10.92 10.52 7.33
C ASP A 6 -10.80 9.48 6.21
N ALA A 7 -11.06 8.22 6.56
CA ALA A 7 -10.97 7.09 5.63
C ALA A 7 -11.98 7.16 4.49
N THR A 8 -13.08 7.91 4.64
CA THR A 8 -14.10 8.03 3.58
C THR A 8 -13.57 8.78 2.37
N GLN A 9 -12.57 9.66 2.56
CA GLN A 9 -11.90 10.37 1.47
C GLN A 9 -11.21 9.42 0.48
N LEU A 10 -10.76 8.24 0.93
CA LEU A 10 -10.15 7.24 0.06
C LEU A 10 -11.10 6.76 -1.06
N THR A 11 -12.42 6.80 -0.84
CA THR A 11 -13.43 6.38 -1.83
C THR A 11 -13.58 7.35 -3.00
N GLN A 12 -13.06 8.57 -2.87
CA GLN A 12 -13.16 9.60 -3.91
C GLN A 12 -12.08 9.43 -5.00
N PHE A 13 -11.08 8.57 -4.76
CA PHE A 13 -10.03 8.28 -5.74
C PHE A 13 -10.50 7.15 -6.67
N ILE A 14 -10.96 7.56 -7.86
CA ILE A 14 -11.44 6.69 -8.94
C ILE A 14 -10.58 6.89 -10.18
N GLY A 15 -9.48 6.17 -10.23
CA GLY A 15 -8.40 6.34 -11.21
C GLY A 15 -7.34 7.35 -10.75
N THR A 16 -6.25 7.43 -11.52
CA THR A 16 -5.07 8.23 -11.18
C THR A 16 -4.79 9.27 -12.26
N THR A 17 -4.51 10.50 -11.85
CA THR A 17 -4.15 11.63 -12.72
C THR A 17 -2.65 11.86 -12.78
N GLY A 18 -1.92 11.37 -11.77
CA GLY A 18 -0.46 11.44 -11.72
C GLY A 18 0.14 10.25 -10.96
N TYR A 19 1.45 10.07 -11.14
CA TYR A 19 2.24 9.10 -10.39
C TYR A 19 3.30 9.82 -9.56
N TYR A 20 3.49 9.36 -8.32
CA TYR A 20 4.42 9.96 -7.37
C TYR A 20 5.50 8.97 -6.98
N ARG A 21 6.75 9.34 -7.21
CA ARG A 21 7.88 8.45 -7.03
C ARG A 21 8.32 8.40 -5.57
N ILE A 22 8.38 7.20 -5.00
CA ILE A 22 8.96 6.95 -3.67
C ILE A 22 10.32 6.26 -3.74
N SER A 23 10.64 5.59 -4.84
CA SER A 23 11.99 5.07 -5.12
C SER A 23 12.23 4.93 -6.62
N ARG A 24 13.41 4.41 -7.02
CA ARG A 24 13.73 4.21 -8.44
C ARG A 24 12.73 3.31 -9.17
N ARG A 25 12.13 2.34 -8.49
CA ARG A 25 11.23 1.33 -9.09
C ARG A 25 9.80 1.36 -8.55
N HIS A 26 9.43 2.34 -7.71
CA HIS A 26 8.13 2.34 -7.05
C HIS A 26 7.43 3.69 -7.17
N LEU A 27 6.17 3.63 -7.56
CA LEU A 27 5.27 4.76 -7.79
C LEU A 27 4.02 4.60 -6.92
N LEU A 28 3.48 5.72 -6.47
CA LEU A 28 2.17 5.84 -5.83
C LEU A 28 1.19 6.52 -6.79
N THR A 29 -0.07 6.12 -6.74
CA THR A 29 -1.20 6.85 -7.32
C THR A 29 -1.61 8.05 -6.44
N ASP A 30 -2.56 8.85 -6.92
CA ASP A 30 -3.13 9.96 -6.14
C ASP A 30 -3.69 9.50 -4.79
N GLY A 31 -4.46 8.40 -4.76
CA GLY A 31 -5.08 7.88 -3.55
C GLY A 31 -4.08 7.33 -2.53
N THR A 32 -3.05 6.62 -3.00
CA THR A 32 -2.01 6.08 -2.10
C THR A 32 -1.04 7.13 -1.62
N LYS A 33 -0.74 8.16 -2.42
CA LYS A 33 -0.02 9.34 -1.93
C LYS A 33 -0.83 10.06 -0.85
N TYR A 34 -2.11 10.34 -1.08
CA TYR A 34 -2.98 10.97 -0.10
C TYR A 34 -3.02 10.17 1.20
N LEU A 35 -3.17 8.85 1.11
CA LEU A 35 -3.11 7.95 2.27
C LEU A 35 -1.79 8.08 3.03
N ALA A 36 -0.65 8.08 2.34
CA ALA A 36 0.66 8.22 2.97
C ALA A 36 0.81 9.56 3.71
N GLU A 37 0.34 10.66 3.12
CA GLU A 37 0.45 12.03 3.65
C GLU A 37 -0.54 12.32 4.80
N GLU A 38 -1.79 11.87 4.68
CA GLU A 38 -2.85 12.17 5.66
C GLU A 38 -2.93 11.16 6.80
N ALA A 39 -2.59 9.90 6.57
CA ALA A 39 -2.46 8.89 7.63
C ALA A 39 -1.03 8.78 8.18
N GLU A 40 -0.11 9.66 7.73
CA GLU A 40 1.29 9.72 8.16
C GLU A 40 2.00 8.35 8.06
N CYS A 41 1.68 7.57 7.02
CA CYS A 41 2.01 6.15 6.91
C CYS A 41 3.01 5.82 5.79
N PHE A 42 3.94 6.73 5.48
CA PHE A 42 5.02 6.45 4.51
C PHE A 42 5.82 5.19 4.84
N TRP A 43 5.95 4.84 6.12
CA TRP A 43 6.57 3.59 6.57
C TRP A 43 5.90 2.33 5.95
N MET A 44 4.58 2.37 5.70
CA MET A 44 3.85 1.27 5.07
C MET A 44 4.20 1.19 3.58
N MET A 45 4.37 2.34 2.92
CA MET A 45 4.77 2.39 1.51
C MET A 45 6.21 1.88 1.33
N ASP A 46 7.11 2.21 2.25
CA ASP A 46 8.48 1.70 2.29
C ASP A 46 8.50 0.17 2.52
N ALA A 47 7.68 -0.32 3.46
CA ALA A 47 7.54 -1.75 3.73
C ALA A 47 7.06 -2.53 2.49
N ILE A 48 6.07 -1.98 1.78
CA ILE A 48 5.56 -2.53 0.52
C ILE A 48 6.65 -2.56 -0.55
N ALA A 49 7.32 -1.43 -0.79
CA ALA A 49 8.37 -1.33 -1.79
C ALA A 49 9.54 -2.29 -1.53
N SER A 50 9.90 -2.51 -0.26
CA SER A 50 10.92 -3.48 0.13
C SER A 50 10.52 -4.90 -0.28
N HIS A 51 9.30 -5.33 0.06
CA HIS A 51 8.83 -6.69 -0.24
C HIS A 51 8.62 -6.91 -1.75
N LEU A 52 8.07 -5.94 -2.47
CA LEU A 52 7.93 -6.03 -3.92
C LEU A 52 9.29 -6.18 -4.63
N SER A 53 10.35 -5.58 -4.09
CA SER A 53 11.70 -5.76 -4.61
C SER A 53 12.22 -7.20 -4.42
N GLU A 54 11.79 -7.89 -3.37
CA GLU A 54 12.17 -9.27 -3.05
C GLU A 54 11.32 -10.31 -3.79
N ILE A 55 10.01 -10.05 -3.95
CA ILE A 55 9.08 -10.91 -4.69
C ILE A 55 9.49 -11.02 -6.17
N GLY A 56 10.15 -9.99 -6.72
CA GLY A 56 10.57 -9.96 -8.12
C GLY A 56 9.46 -9.40 -9.01
N THR A 57 9.45 -9.75 -10.30
CA THR A 57 8.50 -9.22 -11.29
C THR A 57 7.87 -10.32 -12.15
N GLU A 58 7.92 -11.57 -11.69
CA GLU A 58 7.30 -12.70 -12.38
C GLU A 58 5.77 -12.65 -12.25
N ASP A 59 5.30 -12.25 -11.07
CA ASP A 59 3.91 -11.85 -10.85
C ASP A 59 3.75 -10.37 -11.16
N TRP A 60 2.82 -10.04 -12.05
CA TRP A 60 2.54 -8.66 -12.48
C TRP A 60 1.59 -7.92 -11.54
N PHE A 61 1.01 -8.63 -10.57
CA PHE A 61 0.03 -8.15 -9.62
C PHE A 61 0.31 -8.74 -8.23
N VAL A 62 0.29 -7.89 -7.21
CA VAL A 62 0.35 -8.28 -5.80
C VAL A 62 -0.71 -7.50 -5.03
N GLN A 63 -1.58 -8.20 -4.33
CA GLN A 63 -2.47 -7.61 -3.34
C GLN A 63 -1.75 -7.54 -1.99
N VAL A 64 -1.74 -6.35 -1.38
CA VAL A 64 -1.22 -6.12 -0.04
C VAL A 64 -2.38 -5.89 0.92
N ARG A 65 -2.54 -6.75 1.92
CA ARG A 65 -3.51 -6.59 3.00
C ARG A 65 -2.80 -6.26 4.29
N MET A 66 -3.17 -5.16 4.92
CA MET A 66 -2.71 -4.80 6.26
C MET A 66 -3.87 -4.83 7.23
N THR A 67 -3.70 -5.48 8.38
CA THR A 67 -4.65 -5.49 9.48
C THR A 67 -3.97 -5.00 10.75
N VAL A 68 -4.58 -4.06 11.46
CA VAL A 68 -4.11 -3.50 12.73
C VAL A 68 -4.85 -4.16 13.89
N ASN A 69 -4.10 -4.65 14.87
CA ASN A 69 -4.61 -5.16 16.14
C ASN A 69 -3.96 -4.37 17.29
N GLY A 70 -4.72 -3.40 17.83
CA GLY A 70 -4.22 -2.47 18.83
C GLY A 70 -3.13 -1.56 18.26
N LYS A 71 -1.89 -1.77 18.68
CA LYS A 71 -0.71 -1.04 18.17
C LYS A 71 0.20 -1.90 17.30
N ARG A 72 -0.22 -3.11 16.94
CA ARG A 72 0.55 -4.00 16.07
C ARG A 72 -0.19 -4.12 14.75
N ALA A 73 0.52 -4.46 13.68
CA ALA A 73 -0.12 -4.80 12.43
C ALA A 73 0.53 -6.01 11.78
N THR A 74 -0.21 -6.66 10.90
CA THR A 74 0.28 -7.73 10.04
C THR A 74 0.02 -7.31 8.61
N MET A 75 1.05 -7.37 7.77
CA MET A 75 0.99 -7.14 6.33
C MET A 75 1.17 -8.48 5.61
N ILE A 76 0.29 -8.77 4.66
CA ILE A 76 0.29 -9.98 3.84
C ILE A 76 0.33 -9.56 2.37
N TYR A 77 1.23 -10.18 1.61
CA TYR A 77 1.41 -9.97 0.17
C TYR A 77 0.95 -11.24 -0.54
N GLU A 78 -0.04 -11.16 -1.42
CA GLU A 78 -0.66 -12.32 -2.07
C GLU A 78 -1.02 -12.05 -3.54
N ASP A 79 -1.29 -13.11 -4.30
CA ASP A 79 -1.62 -13.04 -5.74
C ASP A 79 -3.07 -12.64 -6.06
N GLY A 80 -3.86 -12.26 -5.05
CA GLY A 80 -5.29 -11.97 -5.18
C GLY A 80 -6.19 -13.21 -5.25
N SER A 81 -5.62 -14.42 -5.34
CA SER A 81 -6.33 -15.70 -5.22
C SER A 81 -6.18 -16.37 -3.84
N GLY A 82 -5.39 -15.74 -2.96
CA GLY A 82 -5.16 -16.15 -1.57
C GLY A 82 -3.85 -16.90 -1.34
N LYS A 83 -2.97 -17.00 -2.34
CA LYS A 83 -1.62 -17.55 -2.15
C LYS A 83 -0.70 -16.45 -1.60
N GLU A 84 -0.23 -16.62 -0.37
CA GLU A 84 0.71 -15.68 0.26
C GLU A 84 2.12 -15.83 -0.34
N HIS A 85 2.70 -14.72 -0.79
CA HIS A 85 4.11 -14.60 -1.20
C HIS A 85 5.00 -14.19 -0.03
N ALA A 86 4.52 -13.30 0.81
CA ALA A 86 5.27 -12.78 1.95
C ALA A 86 4.34 -12.31 3.07
N ARG A 87 4.92 -12.21 4.27
CA ARG A 87 4.26 -11.72 5.48
C ARG A 87 5.24 -10.90 6.30
N GLN A 88 4.78 -9.76 6.80
CA GLN A 88 5.55 -8.92 7.70
C GLN A 88 4.72 -8.56 8.95
N GLU A 89 5.29 -8.83 10.12
CA GLU A 89 4.75 -8.36 11.39
C GLU A 89 5.32 -6.97 11.73
N ILE A 90 4.42 -6.03 12.01
CA ILE A 90 4.73 -4.65 12.40
C ILE A 90 4.58 -4.55 13.93
N PRO A 91 5.68 -4.44 14.68
CA PRO A 91 5.65 -4.51 16.15
C PRO A 91 5.01 -3.28 16.79
N TYR A 92 4.98 -2.15 16.08
CA TYR A 92 4.34 -0.92 16.51
C TYR A 92 3.83 -0.12 15.31
N THR A 93 2.60 0.36 15.39
CA THR A 93 2.00 1.32 14.46
C THR A 93 0.95 2.18 15.16
N ASP A 94 0.79 3.39 14.68
CA ASP A 94 -0.29 4.33 15.00
C ASP A 94 -1.24 4.56 13.80
N PHE A 95 -1.19 3.66 12.79
CA PHE A 95 -2.06 3.72 11.63
C PHE A 95 -3.54 3.82 12.04
N PRO A 96 -4.30 4.79 11.49
CA PRO A 96 -5.61 5.15 12.03
C PRO A 96 -6.73 4.17 11.67
N MET A 97 -6.52 3.25 10.74
CA MET A 97 -7.54 2.28 10.29
C MET A 97 -7.28 0.88 10.84
N HIS A 98 -8.34 0.10 11.03
CA HIS A 98 -8.24 -1.30 11.46
C HIS A 98 -7.72 -2.24 10.36
N ALA A 99 -7.95 -1.89 9.10
CA ALA A 99 -7.46 -2.65 7.96
C ALA A 99 -7.42 -1.77 6.70
N ILE A 100 -6.55 -2.12 5.76
CA ILE A 100 -6.54 -1.56 4.41
C ILE A 100 -6.03 -2.61 3.43
N SER A 101 -6.53 -2.55 2.19
CA SER A 101 -6.01 -3.34 1.07
C SER A 101 -5.51 -2.38 -0.01
N LEU A 102 -4.32 -2.65 -0.52
CA LEU A 102 -3.70 -1.93 -1.64
C LEU A 102 -3.34 -2.94 -2.73
N PHE A 103 -3.23 -2.48 -3.96
CA PHE A 103 -2.72 -3.26 -5.06
C PHE A 103 -1.36 -2.71 -5.49
N ALA A 104 -0.47 -3.61 -5.91
CA ALA A 104 0.78 -3.27 -6.54
C ALA A 104 0.83 -3.97 -7.89
N CYS A 105 1.09 -3.20 -8.95
CA CYS A 105 1.10 -3.70 -10.32
C CYS A 105 2.42 -3.37 -11.00
N TRP A 106 3.02 -4.33 -11.70
CA TRP A 106 4.23 -4.11 -12.47
C TRP A 106 3.87 -3.60 -13.86
N ASP A 107 4.27 -2.38 -14.21
CA ASP A 107 3.97 -1.76 -15.52
C ASP A 107 5.01 -2.10 -16.61
N GLY A 108 6.03 -2.89 -16.27
CA GLY A 108 7.19 -3.19 -17.11
C GLY A 108 8.48 -2.51 -16.67
N GLU A 109 8.38 -1.39 -15.94
CA GLU A 109 9.52 -0.59 -15.45
C GLU A 109 9.42 -0.27 -13.96
N HIS A 110 8.21 -0.12 -13.43
CA HIS A 110 7.90 0.28 -12.07
C HIS A 110 6.79 -0.58 -11.47
N TRP A 111 6.87 -0.74 -10.15
CA TRP A 111 5.76 -1.16 -9.31
C TRP A 111 4.89 0.07 -9.00
N VAL A 112 3.65 0.05 -9.44
CA VAL A 112 2.65 1.07 -9.15
C VAL A 112 1.77 0.59 -8.01
N ILE A 113 1.85 1.26 -6.86
CA ILE A 113 1.06 0.98 -5.67
C ILE A 113 -0.18 1.88 -5.71
N MET A 114 -1.37 1.28 -5.56
CA MET A 114 -2.64 1.96 -5.77
C MET A 114 -3.75 1.48 -4.83
N LEU A 115 -4.77 2.31 -4.65
CA LEU A 115 -6.01 1.86 -4.01
C LEU A 115 -6.75 0.89 -4.95
N PRO A 116 -7.54 -0.07 -4.42
CA PRO A 116 -8.34 -0.95 -5.26
C PRO A 116 -9.33 -0.23 -6.18
N SER A 117 -9.78 0.98 -5.82
CA SER A 117 -10.65 1.82 -6.65
C SER A 117 -9.92 2.55 -7.78
N GLU A 118 -8.59 2.50 -7.81
CA GLU A 118 -7.74 3.11 -8.84
C GLU A 118 -7.14 2.09 -9.83
N TYR A 119 -7.43 0.79 -9.65
CA TYR A 119 -7.03 -0.32 -10.52
C TYR A 119 -8.07 -0.59 -11.61
#